data_AF-A9A4F9-F1
#
_entry.id   AF-A9A4F9-F1
#
_cell.length_a   1.000
_cell.length_b   1.000
_cell.length_c   1.000
_cell.angle_alpha   90.00
_cell.angle_beta   90.00
_cell.angle_gamma   90.00
#
_symmetry.space_group_name_H-M   'P 1'
#
loop_
_entity.id
_entity.type
_entity.pdbx_description
1 polymer ?
#
loop_
_entity_poly.entity_id
_entity_poly.type
_entity_poly.pdbx_seq_one_letter_code
_entity_poly.pdbx_strand_id
1 'polypeptide(L)'
;MAEKVWMGAIFLKDEGGYEIVLKSLEHYRKRLRTIAQSPELKDSAAMFASVLNQQAMKTVPKIDEVVEKIKTSINDIQAMQNLSNEISFFEKALMCYESDIDKAQNTGHEYFVNLVGDLAAAKNDIEIIKTALKKIKEFSE
;
A
#
# COMPACT_ATOMS: atom_id res chain seq x y z
N MET A 1 -27.24 5.10 -18.35
CA MET A 1 -26.38 5.60 -17.26
C MET A 1 -24.96 5.44 -17.75
N ALA A 2 -24.19 6.53 -17.91
CA ALA A 2 -22.79 6.41 -18.25
C ALA A 2 -22.06 5.66 -17.14
N GLU A 3 -21.13 4.80 -17.51
CA GLU A 3 -20.29 4.08 -16.55
C GLU A 3 -19.35 5.10 -15.90
N LYS A 4 -19.37 5.19 -14.56
CA LYS A 4 -18.54 6.16 -13.84
C LYS A 4 -17.07 5.86 -14.13
N VAL A 5 -16.33 6.85 -14.63
CA VAL A 5 -14.91 6.71 -14.93
C VAL A 5 -14.12 6.85 -13.64
N TRP A 6 -13.31 5.85 -13.30
CA TRP A 6 -12.44 5.94 -12.13
C TRP A 6 -11.24 6.84 -12.45
N MET A 7 -11.17 8.00 -11.82
CA MET A 7 -10.11 8.98 -12.04
C MET A 7 -8.77 8.49 -11.50
N GLY A 8 -8.80 7.59 -10.52
CA GLY A 8 -7.60 6.93 -10.01
C GLY A 8 -6.82 6.20 -11.10
N ALA A 9 -7.47 5.64 -12.13
CA ALA A 9 -6.76 5.00 -13.24
C ALA A 9 -5.90 5.99 -14.04
N ILE A 10 -6.39 7.22 -14.24
CA ILE A 10 -5.64 8.30 -14.90
C ILE A 10 -4.46 8.73 -14.02
N PHE A 11 -4.72 8.94 -12.72
CA PHE A 11 -3.65 9.24 -11.77
C PHE A 11 -2.54 8.18 -11.78
N LEU A 12 -2.92 6.91 -11.73
CA LEU A 12 -1.93 5.84 -11.70
C LEU A 12 -1.12 5.76 -13.00
N LYS A 13 -1.75 5.89 -14.17
CA LYS A 13 -1.08 5.76 -15.47
C LYS A 13 -0.39 7.03 -15.94
N ASP A 14 -1.12 8.14 -16.02
CA ASP A 14 -0.67 9.35 -16.71
C ASP A 14 0.08 10.32 -15.79
N GLU A 15 -0.19 10.28 -14.48
CA GLU A 15 0.50 11.14 -13.50
C GLU A 15 1.65 10.43 -12.76
N GLY A 16 1.97 9.19 -13.11
CA GLY A 16 3.00 8.41 -12.42
C GLY A 16 2.59 7.89 -11.04
N GLY A 17 1.31 7.99 -10.66
CA GLY A 17 0.81 7.56 -9.36
C GLY A 17 1.02 6.07 -9.04
N TYR A 18 1.24 5.24 -10.07
CA TYR A 18 1.58 3.84 -9.90
C TYR A 18 2.85 3.62 -9.06
N GLU A 19 3.81 4.53 -9.10
CA GLU A 19 5.10 4.37 -8.41
C GLU A 19 4.93 4.30 -6.91
N ILE A 20 4.17 5.24 -6.33
CA ILE A 20 3.93 5.26 -4.89
C ILE A 20 3.06 4.07 -4.46
N VAL A 21 2.09 3.68 -5.28
CA VAL A 21 1.23 2.52 -4.98
C VAL A 21 2.04 1.23 -4.99
N LEU A 22 2.92 1.03 -5.97
CA LEU A 22 3.82 -0.13 -6.02
C LEU A 22 4.79 -0.13 -4.84
N LYS A 23 5.35 1.03 -4.47
CA LYS A 23 6.23 1.17 -3.31
C LYS A 23 5.51 0.80 -2.01
N SER A 24 4.28 1.29 -1.82
CA SER A 24 3.43 0.95 -0.69
C SER A 24 3.02 -0.52 -0.65
N LEU A 25 2.73 -1.13 -1.79
CA LEU A 25 2.42 -2.56 -1.88
C LEU A 25 3.63 -3.42 -1.48
N GLU A 26 4.82 -3.09 -1.97
CA GLU A 26 6.05 -3.79 -1.60
C GLU A 26 6.41 -3.56 -0.12
N HIS A 27 6.22 -2.35 0.41
CA HIS A 27 6.35 -2.09 1.85
C HIS A 27 5.37 -2.95 2.66
N TYR A 28 4.10 -2.97 2.26
CA TYR A 28 3.08 -3.77 2.94
C TYR A 28 3.42 -5.26 2.91
N ARG A 29 3.94 -5.75 1.79
CA ARG A 29 4.45 -7.12 1.64
C ARG A 29 5.57 -7.42 2.63
N LYS A 30 6.57 -6.54 2.73
CA LYS A 30 7.66 -6.67 3.71
C LYS A 30 7.12 -6.71 5.14
N ARG A 31 6.21 -5.78 5.49
CA ARG A 31 5.59 -5.73 6.81
C ARG A 31 4.88 -7.04 7.16
N LEU A 32 4.11 -7.60 6.23
CA LEU A 32 3.39 -8.85 6.45
C LEU A 32 4.35 -10.03 6.66
N ARG A 33 5.49 -10.06 5.95
CA ARG A 33 6.52 -11.10 6.12
C ARG A 33 7.25 -11.00 7.45
N THR A 34 7.38 -9.80 8.00
CA THR A 34 8.06 -9.55 9.28
C THR A 34 7.09 -9.31 10.43
N ILE A 35 5.79 -9.55 10.25
CA ILE A 35 4.75 -9.12 11.19
C ILE A 35 4.97 -9.69 12.60
N ALA A 36 5.48 -10.93 12.70
CA ALA A 36 5.82 -11.60 13.96
C ALA A 36 6.92 -10.89 14.77
N GLN A 37 7.73 -10.05 14.14
CA GLN A 37 8.78 -9.25 14.78
C GLN A 37 8.29 -7.86 15.18
N SER A 38 7.06 -7.48 14.78
CA SER A 38 6.51 -6.17 15.10
C SER A 38 6.40 -5.99 16.62
N PRO A 39 6.84 -4.85 17.18
CA PRO A 39 6.64 -4.54 18.60
C PRO A 39 5.15 -4.47 18.96
N GLU A 40 4.26 -4.26 17.99
CA GLU A 40 2.81 -4.22 18.17
C GLU A 40 2.21 -5.60 18.50
N LEU A 41 2.97 -6.69 18.28
CA LEU A 41 2.54 -8.05 18.59
C LEU A 41 3.04 -8.58 19.94
N LYS A 42 3.78 -7.76 20.70
CA LYS A 42 4.23 -8.14 22.04
C LYS A 42 3.07 -8.10 23.05
N ASP A 43 3.21 -8.90 24.11
CA ASP A 43 2.30 -9.02 25.26
C ASP A 43 0.86 -9.45 24.93
N SER A 44 -0.06 -8.52 24.64
CA SER A 44 -1.50 -8.77 24.53
C SER A 44 -1.94 -9.30 23.16
N ALA A 45 -1.14 -9.03 22.12
CA ALA A 45 -1.46 -9.39 20.73
C ALA A 45 -0.91 -10.77 20.31
N ALA A 46 -0.13 -11.43 21.16
CA ALA A 46 0.39 -12.79 20.92
C ALA A 46 -0.74 -13.81 20.68
N MET A 47 -1.91 -13.62 21.30
CA MET A 47 -3.09 -14.46 21.08
C MET A 47 -3.64 -14.36 19.64
N PHE A 48 -3.38 -13.25 18.95
CA PHE A 48 -3.76 -13.03 17.56
C PHE A 48 -2.65 -13.35 16.56
N ALA A 49 -1.45 -13.70 17.02
CA ALA A 49 -0.30 -13.94 16.14
C ALA A 49 -0.57 -15.02 15.09
N SER A 50 -1.29 -16.09 15.44
CA SER A 50 -1.67 -17.15 14.50
C SER A 50 -2.61 -16.64 13.40
N VAL A 51 -3.64 -15.86 13.76
CA VAL A 51 -4.61 -15.26 12.83
C VAL A 51 -3.93 -14.26 11.91
N LEU A 52 -3.06 -13.41 12.47
CA LEU A 52 -2.31 -12.41 11.70
C LEU A 52 -1.33 -13.06 10.72
N ASN A 53 -0.63 -14.13 11.15
CA ASN A 53 0.23 -14.90 10.25
C ASN A 53 -0.57 -15.59 9.13
N GLN A 54 -1.72 -16.20 9.45
CA GLN A 54 -2.60 -16.78 8.42
C GLN A 54 -3.11 -15.73 7.42
N GLN A 55 -3.47 -14.55 7.93
CA GLN A 55 -3.88 -13.44 7.07
C GLN A 55 -2.73 -12.94 6.20
N ALA A 56 -1.52 -12.83 6.75
CA ALA A 56 -0.31 -12.48 6.00
C ALA A 56 -0.02 -13.50 4.88
N MET A 57 -0.14 -14.80 5.16
CA MET A 57 0.05 -15.86 4.16
C MET A 57 -0.92 -15.77 2.98
N LYS A 58 -2.14 -15.29 3.19
CA LYS A 58 -3.13 -15.06 2.12
C LYS A 58 -2.94 -13.73 1.42
N THR A 59 -2.54 -12.70 2.16
CA THR A 59 -2.45 -11.33 1.65
C THR A 59 -1.19 -11.13 0.80
N VAL A 60 -0.06 -11.74 1.16
CA VAL A 60 1.19 -11.62 0.38
C VAL A 60 1.03 -12.07 -1.08
N PRO A 61 0.44 -13.25 -1.39
CA PRO A 61 0.14 -13.64 -2.76
C PRO A 61 -0.79 -12.67 -3.49
N LYS A 62 -1.78 -12.09 -2.78
CA LYS A 62 -2.67 -11.07 -3.36
C LYS A 62 -1.91 -9.79 -3.71
N ILE A 63 -0.93 -9.38 -2.89
CA ILE A 63 -0.04 -8.27 -3.23
C ILE A 63 0.71 -8.57 -4.53
N ASP A 64 1.29 -9.77 -4.64
CA ASP A 64 2.04 -10.16 -5.83
C ASP A 64 1.14 -10.13 -7.08
N GLU A 65 -0.09 -10.63 -6.99
CA GLU A 65 -1.10 -10.56 -8.06
C GLU A 65 -1.41 -9.11 -8.46
N VAL A 66 -1.67 -8.23 -7.49
CA VAL A 66 -2.06 -6.84 -7.73
C VAL A 66 -0.89 -6.01 -8.30
N VAL A 67 0.33 -6.26 -7.83
CA VAL A 67 1.55 -5.65 -8.38
C VAL A 67 1.71 -6.02 -9.85
N GLU A 68 1.55 -7.29 -10.20
CA GLU A 68 1.63 -7.73 -11.60
C GLU A 68 0.51 -7.12 -12.44
N LYS A 69 -0.73 -7.07 -11.93
CA LYS A 69 -1.83 -6.38 -12.61
C LYS A 69 -1.51 -4.93 -12.94
N ILE A 70 -0.97 -4.16 -11.99
CA ILE A 70 -0.57 -2.76 -12.24
C ILE A 70 0.48 -2.70 -13.36
N LYS A 71 1.53 -3.52 -13.29
CA LYS A 71 2.61 -3.53 -14.28
C LYS A 71 2.10 -3.89 -15.68
N THR A 72 1.19 -4.85 -15.78
CA THR A 72 0.63 -5.25 -17.08
C THR A 72 -0.36 -4.23 -17.64
N SER A 73 -1.05 -3.48 -16.77
CA SER A 73 -2.07 -2.50 -17.17
C SER A 73 -1.51 -1.09 -17.37
N ILE A 74 -0.27 -0.80 -16.99
CA ILE A 74 0.27 0.57 -16.93
C ILE A 74 0.22 1.32 -18.28
N ASN A 75 0.28 0.61 -19.40
CA ASN A 75 0.24 1.22 -20.74
C ASN A 75 -1.16 1.26 -21.36
N ASP A 76 -2.18 0.71 -20.69
CA ASP A 76 -3.56 0.61 -21.17
C ASP A 76 -4.53 1.17 -20.13
N ILE A 77 -5.11 2.34 -20.44
CA ILE A 77 -6.04 3.01 -19.53
C ILE A 77 -7.29 2.16 -19.26
N GLN A 78 -7.78 1.37 -20.24
CA GLN A 78 -8.95 0.51 -20.04
C GLN A 78 -8.61 -0.65 -19.10
N ALA A 79 -7.42 -1.26 -19.27
CA ALA A 79 -6.93 -2.27 -18.34
C ALA A 79 -6.70 -1.69 -16.93
N MET A 80 -6.33 -0.42 -16.82
CA MET A 80 -6.16 0.28 -15.53
C MET A 80 -7.51 0.56 -14.86
N GLN A 81 -8.55 0.93 -15.61
CA GLN A 81 -9.92 1.11 -15.10
C GLN A 81 -10.46 -0.16 -14.41
N ASN A 82 -10.08 -1.34 -14.90
CA ASN A 82 -10.48 -2.62 -14.31
C ASN A 82 -9.90 -2.87 -12.89
N LEU A 83 -8.91 -2.07 -12.46
CA LEU A 83 -8.35 -2.13 -11.11
C LEU A 83 -9.14 -1.33 -10.08
N SER A 84 -10.27 -0.73 -10.47
CA SER A 84 -11.18 -0.06 -9.52
C SER A 84 -11.66 -0.97 -8.38
N ASN A 85 -11.75 -2.28 -8.62
CA ASN A 85 -12.06 -3.28 -7.58
C ASN A 85 -10.95 -3.44 -6.52
N GLU A 86 -9.73 -2.99 -6.82
CA GLU A 86 -8.56 -3.09 -5.94
C GLU A 86 -8.33 -1.79 -5.13
N ILE A 87 -9.18 -0.74 -5.26
CA ILE A 87 -9.03 0.56 -4.57
C ILE A 87 -8.83 0.38 -3.07
N SER A 88 -9.69 -0.40 -2.41
CA SER A 88 -9.61 -0.68 -0.97
C SER A 88 -8.30 -1.36 -0.58
N PHE A 89 -7.66 -2.07 -1.51
CA PHE A 89 -6.37 -2.71 -1.29
C PHE A 89 -5.21 -1.73 -1.45
N PHE A 90 -5.26 -0.84 -2.45
CA PHE A 90 -4.31 0.27 -2.59
C PHE A 90 -4.34 1.19 -1.37
N GLU A 91 -5.53 1.56 -0.90
CA GLU A 91 -5.69 2.38 0.29
C GLU A 91 -5.02 1.75 1.52
N LYS A 92 -5.25 0.46 1.77
CA LYS A 92 -4.61 -0.27 2.88
C LYS A 92 -3.09 -0.24 2.78
N ALA A 93 -2.53 -0.46 1.59
CA ALA A 93 -1.08 -0.45 1.39
C ALA A 93 -0.49 0.95 1.63
N LEU A 94 -1.14 1.99 1.10
CA LEU A 94 -0.74 3.39 1.26
C LEU A 94 -0.76 3.80 2.74
N MET A 95 -1.88 3.56 3.44
CA MET A 95 -2.01 3.88 4.87
C MET A 95 -1.03 3.08 5.75
N CYS A 96 -0.77 1.83 5.38
CA CYS A 96 0.22 0.99 6.07
C CYS A 96 1.63 1.60 5.97
N TYR A 97 2.01 2.07 4.77
CA TYR A 97 3.29 2.70 4.56
C TYR A 97 3.41 4.04 5.29
N GLU A 98 2.41 4.91 5.17
CA GLU A 98 2.33 6.19 5.91
C GLU A 98 2.47 5.97 7.42
N SER A 99 1.69 5.03 7.99
CA SER A 99 1.73 4.74 9.43
C SER A 99 3.09 4.23 9.90
N ASP A 100 3.78 3.42 9.09
CA ASP A 100 5.11 2.91 9.47
C ASP A 100 6.20 3.96 9.34
N ILE A 101 6.10 4.87 8.36
CA ILE A 101 6.96 6.05 8.27
C ILE A 101 6.77 6.90 9.54
N ASP A 102 5.54 7.22 9.91
CA ASP A 102 5.23 8.01 11.10
C ASP A 102 5.77 7.34 12.37
N LYS A 103 5.59 6.03 12.52
CA LYS A 103 6.14 5.29 13.67
C LYS A 103 7.66 5.32 13.69
N ALA A 104 8.31 5.09 12.56
CA ALA A 104 9.77 5.12 12.48
C ALA A 104 10.31 6.51 12.84
N GLN A 105 9.64 7.58 12.40
CA GLN A 105 10.03 8.96 12.71
C GLN A 105 9.80 9.35 14.17
N ASN A 106 8.61 9.03 14.70
CA ASN A 106 8.19 9.52 16.01
C ASN A 106 8.74 8.67 17.16
N THR A 107 8.92 7.37 16.94
CA THR A 107 9.38 6.44 18.00
C THR A 107 10.84 6.08 17.88
N GLY A 108 11.44 6.17 16.67
CA GLY A 108 12.79 5.68 16.41
C GLY A 108 12.95 4.16 16.64
N HIS A 109 11.85 3.41 16.77
CA HIS A 109 11.91 2.00 17.11
C HIS A 109 12.54 1.19 15.97
N GLU A 110 13.57 0.43 16.30
CA GLU A 110 14.44 -0.31 15.35
C GLU A 110 13.66 -1.08 14.29
N TYR A 111 12.61 -1.83 14.69
CA TYR A 111 11.73 -2.55 13.76
C TYR A 111 11.19 -1.65 12.63
N PHE A 112 10.58 -0.50 12.96
CA PHE A 112 9.98 0.37 11.94
C PHE A 112 11.04 1.11 11.11
N VAL A 113 12.16 1.50 11.74
CA VAL A 113 13.30 2.09 11.02
C VAL A 113 13.86 1.11 9.99
N ASN A 114 14.07 -0.16 10.37
CA ASN A 114 14.56 -1.21 9.48
C ASN A 114 13.52 -1.57 8.40
N LEU A 115 12.23 -1.54 8.74
CA LEU A 115 11.15 -1.85 7.81
C LEU A 115 11.02 -0.79 6.71
N VAL A 116 11.08 0.49 7.09
CA VAL A 116 10.98 1.63 6.16
C VAL A 116 12.30 1.83 5.38
N GLY A 117 13.44 1.61 6.01
CA GLY A 117 14.76 1.78 5.42
C GLY A 117 15.22 3.23 5.41
N ASP A 118 15.39 3.83 4.22
CA ASP A 118 15.83 5.21 4.09
C ASP A 118 14.72 6.18 4.54
N LEU A 119 14.78 6.61 5.79
CA LEU A 119 13.81 7.52 6.38
C LEU A 119 13.79 8.87 5.68
N ALA A 120 14.92 9.39 5.18
CA ALA A 120 14.95 10.69 4.52
C ALA A 120 14.17 10.64 3.20
N ALA A 121 14.38 9.59 2.40
CA ALA A 121 13.60 9.34 1.19
C ALA A 121 12.13 9.09 1.51
N ALA A 122 11.84 8.29 2.56
CA ALA A 122 10.47 7.94 2.93
C ALA A 122 9.66 9.14 3.45
N LYS A 123 10.29 10.17 4.04
CA LYS A 123 9.57 11.41 4.42
C LYS A 123 8.96 12.11 3.21
N ASN A 124 9.68 12.12 2.09
CA ASN A 124 9.22 12.76 0.86
C ASN A 124 8.01 12.02 0.27
N ASP A 125 7.86 10.73 0.58
CA ASP A 125 6.70 9.96 0.13
C ASP A 125 5.40 10.35 0.84
N ILE A 126 5.43 10.95 2.04
CA ILE A 126 4.22 11.23 2.84
C ILE A 126 3.20 12.08 2.05
N GLU A 127 3.66 13.18 1.45
CA GLU A 127 2.77 14.07 0.68
C GLU A 127 2.28 13.40 -0.62
N ILE A 128 3.10 12.52 -1.20
CA ILE A 128 2.73 11.72 -2.38
C ILE A 128 1.66 10.69 -1.98
N ILE A 129 1.80 10.03 -0.83
CA ILE A 129 0.84 9.07 -0.30
C ILE A 129 -0.51 9.75 -0.02
N LYS A 130 -0.51 10.91 0.63
CA LYS A 130 -1.74 11.69 0.88
C LYS A 130 -2.45 12.05 -0.42
N THR A 131 -1.69 12.47 -1.43
CA THR A 131 -2.22 12.78 -2.76
C THR A 131 -2.81 11.52 -3.41
N ALA A 132 -2.10 10.39 -3.34
CA ALA A 132 -2.57 9.12 -3.87
C ALA A 132 -3.85 8.65 -3.17
N LEU A 133 -3.92 8.69 -1.85
CA LEU A 133 -5.10 8.32 -1.05
C LEU A 133 -6.35 9.10 -1.45
N LYS A 134 -6.18 10.38 -1.81
CA LYS A 134 -7.28 11.21 -2.34
C LYS A 134 -7.65 10.76 -3.76
N LYS A 135 -6.69 10.74 -4.68
CA LYS A 135 -6.95 10.51 -6.12
C LYS A 135 -7.46 9.12 -6.46
N ILE A 136 -7.02 8.08 -5.76
CA ILE A 136 -7.50 6.70 -6.00
C ILE A 136 -8.98 6.50 -5.64
N LYS A 137 -9.62 7.46 -4.96
CA LYS A 137 -11.04 7.38 -4.57
C LYS A 137 -11.94 8.25 -5.45
N GLU A 138 -11.38 9.02 -6.38
CA GLU A 138 -12.13 9.95 -7.22
C GLU A 138 -12.76 9.22 -8.43
N PHE A 139 -14.02 9.55 -8.71
CA PHE A 139 -14.78 9.08 -9.87
C PHE A 139 -15.43 10.28 -10.56
N SER A 140 -15.41 10.29 -11.89
CA SER A 140 -16.19 11.24 -12.69
C SER A 140 -17.57 10.67 -12.97
N GLU A 141 -18.56 11.57 -13.06
CA GLU A 141 -19.86 11.30 -13.68
C GLU A 141 -19.75 11.13 -15.21
#